data_AF-A0A532FGE0-F1
#
_entry.id   AF-A0A532FGE0-F1
#
_cell.length_a   1.000
_cell.length_b   1.000
_cell.length_c   1.000
_cell.angle_alpha   90.00
_cell.angle_beta   90.00
_cell.angle_gamma   90.00
#
_symmetry.space_group_name_H-M   'P 1'
#
loop_
_entity.id
_entity.type
_entity.pdbx_description
1 polymer ?
#
loop_
_entity_poly.entity_id
_entity_poly.type
_entity_poly.pdbx_seq_one_letter_code
_entity_poly.pdbx_strand_id
1 'polypeptide(L)'
;MSARFNRIGVSLVILVSAALIPAAAQTGAKGSVSGKDFDAAAAEQAKRYLKEGRETFRFDTFGSEEFWGGKLKLHEAIAGEKLGGVGPGLSPEMALELGLKVDVNAIPKNVAAALDKGEVDLTDPASTLLLLKANAVVGVTGFFAEDGKTLTSVGIQCAVCHSTVDDAYAPGIGHRLDGWPNRDLNIGAVVALAPDLTAFTEMLQISEAEVKKAVEA
;
A
#
# COMPACT_ATOMS: atom_id res chain seq x y z
N MET A 1 -35.94 -58.13 24.71
CA MET A 1 -37.02 -57.13 24.57
C MET A 1 -36.47 -56.02 23.68
N SER A 2 -36.64 -56.14 22.35
CA SER A 2 -37.73 -55.56 21.54
C SER A 2 -37.54 -54.04 21.35
N ALA A 3 -37.54 -53.43 20.19
CA ALA A 3 -37.41 -53.80 18.77
C ALA A 3 -37.23 -52.44 18.06
N ARG A 4 -36.37 -52.40 17.03
CA ARG A 4 -36.22 -51.24 16.14
C ARG A 4 -37.43 -51.18 15.19
N PHE A 5 -38.12 -50.04 15.13
CA PHE A 5 -39.14 -49.64 14.13
C PHE A 5 -39.14 -48.11 14.12
N ASN A 6 -39.33 -47.35 13.04
CA ASN A 6 -39.29 -47.58 11.60
C ASN A 6 -39.19 -46.18 10.97
N ARG A 7 -38.59 -46.10 9.78
CA ARG A 7 -38.48 -44.88 8.96
C ARG A 7 -39.86 -44.50 8.40
N ILE A 8 -40.34 -43.29 8.73
CA ILE A 8 -41.42 -42.57 8.04
C ILE A 8 -41.05 -41.09 8.27
N GLY A 9 -40.74 -40.22 7.32
CA GLY A 9 -41.17 -40.12 5.93
C GLY A 9 -41.81 -38.75 5.79
N VAL A 10 -41.05 -37.70 5.46
CA VAL A 10 -41.58 -36.47 4.84
C VAL A 10 -40.48 -35.87 3.97
N SER A 11 -40.35 -36.41 2.76
CA SER A 11 -39.84 -35.63 1.63
C SER A 11 -40.88 -34.57 1.31
N LEU A 12 -40.63 -33.32 1.67
CA LEU A 12 -41.48 -32.21 1.25
C LEU A 12 -41.18 -31.91 -0.22
N VAL A 13 -41.94 -32.56 -1.10
CA VAL A 13 -42.00 -32.23 -2.52
C VAL A 13 -42.55 -30.80 -2.64
N ILE A 14 -41.66 -29.84 -2.87
CA ILE A 14 -42.05 -28.49 -3.30
C ILE A 14 -42.50 -28.62 -4.76
N LEU A 15 -43.81 -28.77 -4.93
CA LEU A 15 -44.48 -28.71 -6.21
C LEU A 15 -44.33 -27.30 -6.80
N VAL A 16 -43.77 -27.29 -7.99
CA VAL A 16 -43.67 -26.19 -8.95
C VAL A 16 -44.95 -25.34 -8.98
N SER A 17 -44.82 -24.04 -8.68
CA SER A 17 -45.73 -23.00 -9.18
C SER A 17 -44.90 -21.98 -9.97
N ALA A 18 -44.48 -22.38 -11.16
CA ALA A 18 -43.80 -21.54 -12.15
C ALA A 18 -44.80 -20.77 -13.04
N ALA A 19 -46.00 -20.44 -12.55
CA ALA A 19 -47.11 -20.01 -13.41
C ALA A 19 -47.66 -18.60 -13.13
N LEU A 20 -47.00 -17.75 -12.34
CA LEU A 20 -47.43 -16.35 -12.14
C LEU A 20 -46.24 -15.39 -12.03
N ILE A 21 -45.40 -15.34 -13.07
CA ILE A 21 -44.63 -14.13 -13.33
C ILE A 21 -45.59 -13.20 -14.09
N PRO A 22 -45.97 -12.03 -13.54
CA PRO A 22 -46.83 -11.10 -14.28
C PRO A 22 -46.16 -10.75 -15.61
N ALA A 23 -46.85 -10.99 -16.73
CA ALA A 23 -46.35 -10.68 -18.08
C ALA A 23 -45.93 -9.20 -18.24
N ALA A 24 -46.44 -8.31 -17.39
CA ALA A 24 -46.04 -6.91 -17.30
C ALA A 24 -44.56 -6.71 -16.88
N ALA A 25 -43.93 -7.69 -16.23
CA ALA A 25 -42.50 -7.63 -15.91
C ALA A 25 -41.59 -7.98 -17.11
N GLN A 26 -42.14 -8.54 -18.18
CA GLN A 26 -41.38 -8.88 -19.41
C GLN A 26 -41.55 -7.86 -20.54
N THR A 27 -42.39 -6.85 -20.36
CA THR A 27 -42.63 -5.79 -21.35
C THR A 27 -42.14 -4.44 -20.84
N GLY A 28 -40.95 -4.39 -20.24
CA GLY A 28 -40.15 -3.18 -20.31
C GLY A 28 -39.59 -3.11 -21.72
N ALA A 29 -39.89 -2.06 -22.47
CA ALA A 29 -39.26 -1.84 -23.77
C ALA A 29 -37.74 -1.99 -23.59
N LYS A 30 -37.16 -3.06 -24.16
CA LYS A 30 -35.71 -3.15 -24.34
C LYS A 30 -35.35 -1.98 -25.24
N GLY A 31 -35.00 -0.84 -24.64
CA GLY A 31 -34.31 0.22 -25.36
C GLY A 31 -33.13 -0.44 -26.06
N SER A 32 -33.12 -0.44 -27.39
CA SER A 32 -31.99 -0.98 -28.13
C SER A 32 -30.81 -0.06 -27.83
N VAL A 33 -29.96 -0.44 -26.88
CA VAL A 33 -28.65 0.19 -26.72
C VAL A 33 -27.96 0.00 -28.06
N SER A 34 -27.65 1.10 -28.75
CA SER A 34 -26.96 0.99 -30.03
C SER A 34 -25.57 0.40 -29.78
N GLY A 35 -24.98 -0.28 -30.76
CA GLY A 35 -23.60 -0.78 -30.63
C GLY A 35 -22.62 0.33 -30.21
N LYS A 36 -22.83 1.56 -30.70
CA LYS A 36 -22.03 2.73 -30.32
C LYS A 36 -22.17 3.10 -28.84
N ASP A 37 -23.38 3.04 -28.29
CA ASP A 37 -23.63 3.34 -26.88
C ASP A 37 -23.01 2.28 -25.96
N PHE A 38 -23.05 1.01 -26.40
CA PHE A 38 -22.37 -0.08 -25.70
C PHE A 38 -20.85 0.09 -25.72
N ASP A 39 -20.25 0.37 -26.88
CA ASP A 39 -18.81 0.59 -27.01
C ASP A 39 -18.33 1.77 -26.18
N ALA A 40 -19.10 2.86 -26.15
CA ALA A 40 -18.82 4.03 -25.31
C ALA A 40 -18.85 3.66 -23.81
N ALA A 41 -19.88 2.91 -23.38
CA ALA A 41 -19.98 2.45 -22.00
C ALA A 41 -18.80 1.53 -21.61
N ALA A 42 -18.41 0.60 -22.49
CA ALA A 42 -17.26 -0.27 -22.27
C ALA A 42 -15.94 0.51 -22.14
N ALA A 43 -15.73 1.52 -22.98
CA ALA A 43 -14.56 2.39 -22.93
C ALA A 43 -14.49 3.20 -21.62
N GLU A 44 -15.62 3.74 -21.15
CA GLU A 44 -15.69 4.45 -19.87
C GLU A 44 -15.42 3.51 -18.69
N GLN A 45 -15.95 2.28 -18.72
CA GLN A 45 -15.62 1.27 -17.69
C GLN A 45 -14.14 0.91 -17.68
N ALA A 46 -13.52 0.73 -18.84
CA ALA A 46 -12.09 0.44 -18.95
C ALA A 46 -11.24 1.57 -18.34
N LYS A 47 -11.56 2.85 -18.62
CA LYS A 47 -10.88 4.00 -18.02
C LYS A 47 -11.01 4.00 -16.50
N ARG A 48 -12.22 3.71 -15.98
CA ARG A 48 -12.48 3.63 -14.55
C ARG A 48 -11.63 2.55 -13.87
N TYR A 49 -11.60 1.34 -14.43
CA TYR A 49 -10.78 0.25 -13.88
C TYR A 49 -9.28 0.53 -13.94
N LEU A 50 -8.80 1.20 -14.99
CA LEU A 50 -7.40 1.62 -15.05
C LEU A 50 -7.06 2.68 -13.98
N LYS A 51 -8.00 3.58 -13.68
CA LYS A 51 -7.84 4.56 -12.60
C LYS A 51 -7.84 3.87 -11.23
N GLU A 52 -8.84 3.05 -10.95
CA GLU A 52 -8.96 2.30 -9.69
C GLU A 52 -7.76 1.38 -9.45
N GLY A 53 -7.35 0.61 -10.47
CA GLY A 53 -6.17 -0.25 -10.37
C GLY A 53 -4.88 0.52 -10.14
N ARG A 54 -4.73 1.71 -10.74
CA ARG A 54 -3.60 2.60 -10.47
C ARG A 54 -3.63 3.13 -9.04
N GLU A 55 -4.79 3.50 -8.52
CA GLU A 55 -4.93 3.95 -7.13
C GLU A 55 -4.56 2.84 -6.14
N THR A 56 -5.09 1.63 -6.34
CA THR A 56 -4.72 0.45 -5.55
C THR A 56 -3.22 0.19 -5.62
N PHE A 57 -2.63 0.15 -6.82
CA PHE A 57 -1.20 -0.08 -7.00
C PHE A 57 -0.32 0.96 -6.27
N ARG A 58 -0.77 2.22 -6.24
CA ARG A 58 0.00 3.36 -5.71
C ARG A 58 -0.24 3.65 -4.24
N PHE A 59 -1.32 3.17 -3.63
CA PHE A 59 -1.72 3.65 -2.30
C PHE A 59 -2.28 2.57 -1.37
N ASP A 60 -2.76 1.43 -1.87
CA ASP A 60 -3.23 0.35 -0.99
C ASP A 60 -2.03 -0.35 -0.35
N THR A 61 -2.05 -0.43 0.99
CA THR A 61 -1.02 -1.13 1.79
C THR A 61 -1.34 -2.60 2.01
N PHE A 62 -2.57 -3.03 1.67
CA PHE A 62 -3.09 -4.40 1.87
C PHE A 62 -2.95 -4.91 3.32
N GLY A 63 -3.05 -4.01 4.32
CA GLY A 63 -2.89 -4.34 5.73
C GLY A 63 -1.43 -4.60 6.16
N SER A 64 -0.46 -4.35 5.29
CA SER A 64 0.95 -4.61 5.57
C SER A 64 1.49 -3.79 6.75
N GLU A 65 0.82 -2.70 7.14
CA GLU A 65 1.15 -1.90 8.31
C GLU A 65 1.04 -2.66 9.64
N GLU A 66 0.26 -3.75 9.72
CA GLU A 66 0.26 -4.63 10.88
C GLU A 66 1.63 -5.29 11.07
N PHE A 67 2.29 -5.64 9.96
CA PHE A 67 3.62 -6.22 9.98
C PHE A 67 4.71 -5.15 10.07
N TRP A 68 4.79 -4.23 9.11
CA TRP A 68 5.88 -3.25 9.02
C TRP A 68 5.86 -2.22 10.14
N GLY A 69 4.69 -1.69 10.47
CA GLY A 69 4.53 -0.76 11.57
C GLY A 69 4.27 -1.45 12.90
N GLY A 70 3.41 -2.46 12.93
CA GLY A 70 3.01 -3.14 14.18
C GLY A 70 4.08 -4.09 14.73
N LYS A 71 4.52 -5.07 13.94
CA LYS A 71 5.51 -6.08 14.38
C LYS A 71 6.93 -5.56 14.34
N LEU A 72 7.34 -4.95 13.24
CA LEU A 72 8.73 -4.49 13.06
C LEU A 72 9.00 -3.13 13.67
N LYS A 73 7.95 -2.35 13.96
CA LYS A 73 8.05 -1.00 14.51
C LYS A 73 8.89 -0.04 13.67
N LEU A 74 8.90 -0.23 12.34
CA LEU A 74 9.78 0.53 11.45
C LEU A 74 9.51 2.05 11.50
N HIS A 75 8.26 2.44 11.80
CA HIS A 75 7.89 3.84 12.01
C HIS A 75 8.67 4.53 13.15
N GLU A 76 9.03 3.80 14.21
CA GLU A 76 9.85 4.34 15.31
C GLU A 76 11.27 4.63 14.83
N ALA A 77 11.89 3.73 14.06
CA ALA A 77 13.22 3.95 13.47
C ALA A 77 13.22 5.07 12.42
N ILE A 78 12.16 5.20 11.63
CA ILE A 78 12.01 6.28 10.66
C ILE A 78 11.93 7.65 11.38
N ALA A 79 11.12 7.75 12.44
CA ALA A 79 10.97 8.99 13.20
C ALA A 79 12.25 9.37 13.96
N GLY A 80 12.89 8.40 14.62
CA GLY A 80 14.04 8.67 15.49
C GLY A 80 13.65 9.34 16.81
N GLU A 81 14.58 9.34 17.77
CA GLU A 81 14.33 9.77 19.15
C GLU A 81 13.79 11.20 19.27
N LYS A 82 14.29 12.12 18.42
CA LYS A 82 13.88 13.53 18.43
C LYS A 82 12.41 13.74 18.04
N LEU A 83 11.81 12.77 17.34
CA LEU A 83 10.43 12.84 16.85
C LEU A 83 9.54 11.76 17.48
N GLY A 84 9.97 11.18 18.61
CA GLY A 84 9.20 10.22 19.39
C GLY A 84 9.40 8.75 19.00
N GLY A 85 10.39 8.46 18.16
CA GLY A 85 10.79 7.11 17.76
C GLY A 85 12.05 6.60 18.46
N VAL A 86 12.83 5.77 17.77
CA VAL A 86 14.03 5.09 18.28
C VAL A 86 15.22 5.31 17.35
N GLY A 87 16.41 5.53 17.90
CA GLY A 87 17.63 5.74 17.12
C GLY A 87 17.71 7.13 16.45
N PRO A 88 18.61 7.30 15.46
CA PRO A 88 18.90 8.60 14.87
C PRO A 88 17.78 9.16 13.97
N GLY A 89 16.82 8.33 13.56
CA GLY A 89 15.84 8.68 12.53
C GLY A 89 16.37 8.42 11.12
N LEU A 90 15.46 8.27 10.15
CA LEU A 90 15.79 8.10 8.74
C LEU A 90 15.64 9.43 8.00
N SER A 91 16.75 10.03 7.57
CA SER A 91 16.72 11.25 6.76
C SER A 91 16.37 10.97 5.28
N PRO A 92 15.94 11.98 4.50
CA PRO A 92 15.73 11.82 3.06
C PRO A 92 16.97 11.30 2.32
N GLU A 93 18.17 11.79 2.66
CA GLU A 93 19.42 11.33 2.05
C GLU A 93 19.66 9.84 2.30
N MET A 94 19.55 9.40 3.55
CA MET A 94 19.68 7.97 3.91
C MET A 94 18.59 7.13 3.23
N ALA A 95 17.35 7.63 3.14
CA ALA A 95 16.27 6.93 2.46
C ALA A 95 16.57 6.72 0.96
N LEU A 96 17.14 7.73 0.29
CA LEU A 96 17.55 7.64 -1.12
C LEU A 96 18.73 6.67 -1.30
N GLU A 97 19.69 6.63 -0.36
CA GLU A 97 20.77 5.64 -0.35
C GLU A 97 20.26 4.19 -0.21
N LEU A 98 19.16 3.99 0.52
CA LEU A 98 18.46 2.70 0.61
C LEU A 98 17.63 2.38 -0.64
N GLY A 99 17.63 3.26 -1.64
CA GLY A 99 16.93 3.08 -2.91
C GLY A 99 15.43 3.42 -2.86
N LEU A 100 14.94 4.05 -1.78
CA LEU A 100 13.59 4.63 -1.79
C LEU A 100 13.54 5.79 -2.78
N LYS A 101 12.35 6.05 -3.35
CA LYS A 101 12.16 7.07 -4.38
C LYS A 101 11.16 8.12 -3.92
N VAL A 102 11.27 9.33 -4.49
CA VAL A 102 10.38 10.45 -4.18
C VAL A 102 9.66 10.95 -5.45
N ASP A 103 8.33 10.96 -5.44
CA ASP A 103 7.48 11.49 -6.52
C ASP A 103 7.32 13.01 -6.39
N VAL A 104 7.96 13.77 -7.28
CA VAL A 104 7.88 15.24 -7.27
C VAL A 104 6.47 15.79 -7.47
N ASN A 105 5.57 15.01 -8.10
CA ASN A 105 4.19 15.44 -8.30
C ASN A 105 3.35 15.40 -7.01
N ALA A 106 3.79 14.62 -6.03
CA ALA A 106 3.13 14.50 -4.73
C ALA A 106 3.65 15.55 -3.72
N ILE A 107 4.81 16.15 -4.00
CA ILE A 107 5.38 17.19 -3.14
C ILE A 107 4.50 18.45 -3.21
N PRO A 108 3.99 18.98 -2.07
CA PRO A 108 3.25 20.22 -2.06
C PRO A 108 4.10 21.38 -2.61
N LYS A 109 3.47 22.30 -3.37
CA LYS A 109 4.20 23.40 -4.05
C LYS A 109 5.09 24.23 -3.13
N ASN A 110 4.68 24.42 -1.87
CA ASN A 110 5.47 25.13 -0.88
C ASN A 110 6.73 24.35 -0.44
N VAL A 111 6.66 23.01 -0.40
CA VAL A 111 7.82 22.15 -0.11
C VAL A 111 8.74 22.08 -1.32
N ALA A 112 8.19 21.96 -2.54
CA ALA A 112 8.97 22.02 -3.77
C ALA A 112 9.74 23.34 -3.89
N ALA A 113 9.09 24.47 -3.61
CA ALA A 113 9.75 25.78 -3.61
C ALA A 113 10.84 25.92 -2.53
N ALA A 114 10.71 25.21 -1.40
CA ALA A 114 11.74 25.17 -0.36
C ALA A 114 12.91 24.26 -0.78
N LEU A 115 12.63 23.13 -1.44
CA LEU A 115 13.64 22.24 -2.04
C LEU A 115 14.47 22.99 -3.09
N ASP A 116 13.82 23.72 -4.01
CA ASP A 116 14.49 24.50 -5.06
C ASP A 116 15.44 25.57 -4.51
N LYS A 117 15.20 26.05 -3.30
CA LYS A 117 16.02 27.05 -2.61
C LYS A 117 17.08 26.44 -1.69
N GLY A 118 17.13 25.12 -1.56
CA GLY A 118 17.98 24.43 -0.59
C GLY A 118 17.59 24.68 0.86
N GLU A 119 16.34 25.06 1.12
CA GLU A 119 15.81 25.35 2.45
C GLU A 119 15.29 24.08 3.16
N VAL A 120 15.15 22.96 2.43
CA VAL A 120 14.80 21.66 3.01
C VAL A 120 16.07 20.91 3.35
N ASP A 121 16.24 20.62 4.63
CA ASP A 121 17.34 19.81 5.13
C ASP A 121 17.09 18.33 4.81
N LEU A 122 17.85 17.79 3.85
CA LEU A 122 17.81 16.37 3.46
C LEU A 122 18.51 15.44 4.47
N THR A 123 19.16 16.00 5.48
CA THR A 123 19.81 15.26 6.57
C THR A 123 18.92 15.18 7.83
N ASP A 124 17.83 15.95 7.90
CA ASP A 124 16.88 15.93 9.02
C ASP A 124 15.78 14.87 8.81
N PRO A 125 15.61 13.88 9.72
CA PRO A 125 14.49 12.95 9.70
C PRO A 125 13.10 13.60 9.66
N ALA A 126 12.94 14.83 10.16
CA ALA A 126 11.67 15.56 10.07
C ALA A 126 11.22 15.76 8.62
N SER A 127 12.16 15.93 7.69
CA SER A 127 11.87 16.05 6.26
C SER A 127 11.30 14.75 5.68
N THR A 128 11.75 13.58 6.15
CA THR A 128 11.16 12.28 5.76
C THR A 128 9.71 12.17 6.20
N LEU A 129 9.38 12.60 7.42
CA LEU A 129 8.00 12.60 7.90
C LEU A 129 7.11 13.54 7.08
N LEU A 130 7.62 14.70 6.66
CA LEU A 130 6.88 15.59 5.75
C LEU A 130 6.62 14.95 4.38
N LEU A 131 7.60 14.25 3.81
CA LEU A 131 7.45 13.53 2.54
C LEU A 131 6.44 12.37 2.66
N LEU A 132 6.49 11.61 3.75
CA LEU A 132 5.52 10.54 4.03
C LEU A 132 4.10 11.10 4.18
N LYS A 133 3.95 12.21 4.92
CA LYS A 133 2.65 12.87 5.10
C LYS A 133 2.08 13.40 3.77
N ALA A 134 2.95 13.77 2.84
CA ALA A 134 2.58 14.16 1.48
C ALA A 134 2.32 12.98 0.53
N ASN A 135 2.49 11.72 0.99
CA ASN A 135 2.53 10.53 0.13
C ASN A 135 3.52 10.66 -1.04
N ALA A 136 4.64 11.34 -0.79
CA ALA A 136 5.68 11.57 -1.80
C ALA A 136 6.72 10.45 -1.85
N VAL A 137 6.89 9.67 -0.77
CA VAL A 137 7.75 8.48 -0.77
C VAL A 137 7.04 7.37 -1.54
N VAL A 138 7.60 7.00 -2.70
CA VAL A 138 7.00 6.00 -3.59
C VAL A 138 6.98 4.64 -2.89
N GLY A 139 5.79 4.05 -2.76
CA GLY A 139 5.66 2.71 -2.21
C GLY A 139 5.46 2.63 -0.70
N VAL A 140 5.49 3.77 0.01
CA VAL A 140 5.40 3.79 1.48
C VAL A 140 4.29 4.74 1.92
N THR A 141 3.32 4.22 2.66
CA THR A 141 2.28 5.02 3.33
C THR A 141 2.68 5.25 4.78
N GLY A 142 2.74 6.51 5.21
CA GLY A 142 2.86 6.87 6.62
C GLY A 142 1.49 7.06 7.28
N PHE A 143 1.28 6.45 8.45
CA PHE A 143 0.08 6.66 9.26
C PHE A 143 0.44 7.58 10.43
N PHE A 144 -0.32 8.66 10.60
CA PHE A 144 -0.05 9.68 11.61
C PHE A 144 -1.16 9.73 12.64
N ALA A 145 -0.81 10.08 13.88
CA ALA A 145 -1.78 10.37 14.94
C ALA A 145 -2.65 11.59 14.59
N GLU A 146 -3.70 11.82 15.39
CA GLU A 146 -4.63 12.95 15.20
C GLU A 146 -3.93 14.32 15.25
N ASP A 147 -2.78 14.42 15.92
CA ASP A 147 -1.95 15.63 15.95
C ASP A 147 -1.33 15.97 14.57
N GLY A 148 -1.35 15.01 13.64
CA GLY A 148 -0.75 15.11 12.32
C GLY A 148 0.77 15.25 12.32
N LYS A 149 1.44 14.92 13.43
CA LYS A 149 2.89 15.05 13.62
C LYS A 149 3.55 13.72 13.97
N THR A 150 2.90 12.94 14.82
CA THR A 150 3.46 11.69 15.32
C THR A 150 3.19 10.58 14.31
N LEU A 151 4.24 9.98 13.75
CA LEU A 151 4.14 8.81 12.89
C LEU A 151 3.89 7.57 13.77
N THR A 152 2.76 6.89 13.56
CA THR A 152 2.30 5.78 14.41
C THR A 152 2.40 4.42 13.73
N SER A 153 2.53 4.39 12.40
CA SER A 153 2.73 3.17 11.64
C SER A 153 3.21 3.50 10.22
N VAL A 154 3.72 2.48 9.52
CA VAL A 154 4.03 2.55 8.09
C VAL A 154 3.56 1.28 7.40
N GLY A 155 3.05 1.43 6.18
CA GLY A 155 2.67 0.33 5.31
C GLY A 155 3.35 0.45 3.96
N ILE A 156 3.44 -0.68 3.26
CA ILE A 156 4.12 -0.81 1.97
C ILE A 156 3.10 -1.10 0.86
N GLN A 157 3.31 -0.51 -0.31
CA GLN A 157 2.46 -0.61 -1.49
C GLN A 157 3.16 -1.41 -2.60
N CYS A 158 2.43 -1.83 -3.63
CA CYS A 158 3.04 -2.48 -4.81
C CYS A 158 4.11 -1.60 -5.47
N ALA A 159 3.92 -0.28 -5.47
CA ALA A 159 4.82 0.69 -6.07
C ALA A 159 6.24 0.71 -5.47
N VAL A 160 6.47 0.16 -4.27
CA VAL A 160 7.82 0.20 -3.64
C VAL A 160 8.86 -0.54 -4.48
N CYS A 161 8.46 -1.70 -5.02
CA CYS A 161 9.31 -2.55 -5.86
C CYS A 161 8.99 -2.38 -7.35
N HIS A 162 7.78 -1.96 -7.69
CA HIS A 162 7.28 -1.93 -9.08
C HIS A 162 7.13 -0.51 -9.66
N SER A 163 7.69 0.51 -8.99
CA SER A 163 7.84 1.84 -9.56
C SER A 163 9.25 2.37 -9.29
N THR A 164 9.75 3.18 -10.23
CA THR A 164 10.88 4.07 -9.99
C THR A 164 10.50 5.49 -10.38
N VAL A 165 11.46 6.40 -10.42
CA VAL A 165 11.28 7.77 -10.92
C VAL A 165 12.25 8.03 -12.08
N ASP A 166 12.00 9.10 -12.83
CA ASP A 166 12.81 9.51 -13.98
C ASP A 166 14.04 10.37 -13.62
N ASP A 167 14.32 10.54 -12.33
CA ASP A 167 15.42 11.36 -11.79
C ASP A 167 15.45 12.81 -12.33
N ALA A 168 14.32 13.36 -12.76
CA ALA A 168 14.25 14.69 -13.38
C ALA A 168 14.67 15.85 -12.44
N TYR A 169 14.69 15.61 -11.13
CA TYR A 169 15.13 16.60 -10.13
C TYR A 169 16.50 16.26 -9.55
N ALA A 170 16.67 15.03 -9.06
CA ALA A 170 17.91 14.50 -8.51
C ALA A 170 17.86 12.96 -8.59
N PRO A 171 18.99 12.24 -8.44
CA PRO A 171 18.98 10.78 -8.34
C PRO A 171 17.98 10.31 -7.26
N GLY A 172 17.01 9.50 -7.64
CA GLY A 172 15.94 8.99 -6.77
C GLY A 172 14.76 9.95 -6.56
N ILE A 173 14.76 11.15 -7.17
CA ILE A 173 13.71 12.16 -7.06
C ILE A 173 13.26 12.59 -8.46
N GLY A 174 12.00 12.32 -8.80
CA GLY A 174 11.47 12.64 -10.13
C GLY A 174 10.00 12.30 -10.31
N HIS A 175 9.54 12.25 -11.55
CA HIS A 175 8.18 11.82 -11.88
C HIS A 175 8.08 10.30 -11.82
N ARG A 176 7.05 9.79 -11.16
CA ARG A 176 6.84 8.35 -10.99
C ARG A 176 6.61 7.62 -12.32
N LEU A 177 7.37 6.54 -12.50
CA LEU A 177 7.29 5.58 -13.59
C LEU A 177 6.73 4.25 -13.06
N ASP A 178 5.41 4.07 -13.15
CA ASP A 178 4.77 2.82 -12.70
C ASP A 178 5.05 1.66 -13.66
N GLY A 179 5.23 0.46 -13.10
CA GLY A 179 5.56 -0.77 -13.82
C GLY A 179 7.05 -0.95 -14.09
N TRP A 180 7.88 0.02 -13.71
CA TRP A 180 9.33 -0.06 -13.81
C TRP A 180 9.91 -0.56 -12.48
N PRO A 181 10.71 -1.63 -12.48
CA PRO A 181 11.22 -2.19 -11.22
C PRO A 181 12.18 -1.21 -10.52
N ASN A 182 12.00 -1.03 -9.22
CA ASN A 182 12.97 -0.35 -8.37
C ASN A 182 14.16 -1.28 -8.13
N ARG A 183 15.19 -1.17 -8.96
CA ARG A 183 16.37 -2.04 -8.89
C ARG A 183 17.39 -1.60 -7.83
N ASP A 184 17.21 -0.40 -7.28
CA ASP A 184 18.12 0.18 -6.30
C ASP A 184 17.66 -0.11 -4.86
N LEU A 185 16.40 -0.50 -4.66
CA LEU A 185 15.81 -0.73 -3.35
C LEU A 185 16.55 -1.83 -2.58
N ASN A 186 17.19 -1.43 -1.48
CA ASN A 186 17.81 -2.36 -0.55
C ASN A 186 16.84 -2.73 0.57
N ILE A 187 15.95 -3.70 0.29
CA ILE A 187 14.95 -4.15 1.27
C ILE A 187 15.59 -4.74 2.54
N GLY A 188 16.77 -5.37 2.41
CA GLY A 188 17.46 -5.99 3.54
C GLY A 188 17.95 -4.94 4.53
N ALA A 189 18.58 -3.87 4.04
CA ALA A 189 18.97 -2.73 4.86
C ALA A 189 17.77 -2.00 5.46
N VAL A 190 16.64 -1.89 4.74
CA VAL A 190 15.40 -1.34 5.30
C VAL A 190 14.89 -2.19 6.47
N VAL A 191 14.91 -3.53 6.35
CA VAL A 191 14.53 -4.43 7.45
C VAL A 191 15.51 -4.31 8.62
N ALA A 192 16.81 -4.15 8.36
CA ALA A 192 17.83 -4.01 9.41
C ALA A 192 17.63 -2.78 10.31
N LEU A 193 16.94 -1.74 9.82
CA LEU A 193 16.56 -0.57 10.61
C LEU A 193 15.48 -0.86 11.67
N ALA A 194 14.72 -1.95 11.53
CA ALA A 194 13.60 -2.26 12.41
C ALA A 194 14.04 -2.40 13.88
N PRO A 195 13.39 -1.71 14.83
CA PRO A 195 13.67 -1.88 16.26
C PRO A 195 13.32 -3.28 16.80
N ASP A 196 12.37 -3.97 16.16
CA ASP A 196 11.92 -5.30 16.58
C ASP A 196 12.01 -6.29 15.41
N LEU A 197 12.90 -7.28 15.54
CA LEU A 197 13.07 -8.36 14.56
C LEU A 197 12.50 -9.70 15.06
N THR A 198 11.72 -9.69 16.14
CA THR A 198 11.16 -10.90 16.76
C THR A 198 10.36 -11.74 15.77
N ALA A 199 9.62 -11.08 14.86
CA ALA A 199 8.88 -11.77 13.82
C ALA A 199 9.76 -12.66 12.93
N PHE A 200 11.02 -12.26 12.67
CA PHE A 200 11.98 -13.06 11.91
C PHE A 200 12.67 -14.10 12.79
N THR A 201 13.10 -13.74 14.01
CA THR A 201 13.81 -14.68 14.90
C THR A 201 12.92 -15.85 15.30
N GLU A 202 11.63 -15.62 15.58
CA GLU A 202 10.67 -16.68 15.89
C GLU A 202 10.39 -17.58 14.68
N MET A 203 10.20 -16.99 13.49
CA MET A 203 9.89 -17.75 12.28
C MET A 203 11.07 -18.61 11.81
N LEU A 204 12.28 -18.05 11.85
CA LEU A 204 13.49 -18.69 11.33
C LEU A 204 14.22 -19.51 12.39
N GLN A 205 13.88 -19.34 13.67
CA GLN A 205 14.54 -19.98 14.81
C GLN A 205 16.04 -19.67 14.89
N ILE A 206 16.41 -18.43 14.56
CA ILE A 206 17.79 -17.91 14.61
C ILE A 206 17.85 -16.65 15.48
N SER A 207 19.05 -16.27 15.91
CA SER A 207 19.26 -15.05 16.68
C SER A 207 19.05 -13.78 15.86
N GLU A 208 18.74 -12.67 16.52
CA GLU A 208 18.63 -11.35 15.86
C GLU A 208 19.92 -10.97 15.12
N ALA A 209 21.09 -11.31 15.67
CA ALA A 209 22.38 -11.07 15.03
C ALA A 209 22.51 -11.86 13.71
N GLU A 210 21.98 -13.09 13.65
CA GLU A 210 21.94 -13.88 12.42
C GLU A 210 20.93 -13.31 11.41
N VAL A 211 19.79 -12.79 11.86
CA VAL A 211 18.83 -12.08 10.99
C VAL A 211 19.52 -10.87 10.36
N LYS A 212 20.12 -9.98 11.17
CA LYS A 212 20.83 -8.78 10.68
C LYS A 212 21.92 -9.13 9.68
N LYS A 213 22.76 -10.11 10.02
CA LYS A 213 23.79 -10.62 9.12
C LYS A 213 23.22 -11.12 7.79
N ALA A 214 22.05 -11.74 7.78
CA ALA A 214 21.44 -12.28 6.56
C ALA A 214 20.85 -11.18 5.67
N VAL A 215 20.34 -10.09 6.24
CA VAL A 215 19.69 -9.01 5.48
C VAL A 215 20.63 -7.86 5.10
N GLU A 216 21.79 -7.74 5.76
CA GLU A 216 22.82 -6.75 5.45
C GLU A 216 23.91 -7.25 4.48
N ALA A 217 23.89 -8.55 4.13
CA ALA A 217 24.86 -9.20 3.24
C ALA A 217 24.64 -8.89 1.76
#